data_AF-A0A0M9YP36-F1
#
_entry.id   AF-A0A0M9YP36-F1
#
_cell.length_a   1.000
_cell.length_b   1.000
_cell.length_c   1.000
_cell.angle_alpha   90.00
_cell.angle_beta   90.00
_cell.angle_gamma   90.00
#
_symmetry.space_group_name_H-M   'P 1'
#
loop_
_entity.id
_entity.type
_entity.pdbx_description
1 polymer ?
#
loop_
_entity_poly.entity_id
_entity_poly.type
_entity_poly.pdbx_seq_one_letter_code
_entity_poly.pdbx_strand_id
1 'polypeptide(L)' 'MVFRSGEDGGRAQDKVLVSRTSQAGPGGHPVYADETGIIRAEISDQGEVRMLASGGQQDPEYPVVARRPE' A
#
# COMPACT_ATOMS: atom_id res chain seq x y z
N MET A 1 -6.00 9.74 -18.41
CA MET A 1 -6.19 9.68 -16.95
C MET A 1 -5.73 11.01 -16.39
N VAL A 2 -6.61 11.74 -15.71
CA VAL A 2 -6.24 13.00 -15.02
C VAL A 2 -6.57 12.81 -13.55
N PHE A 3 -5.54 12.66 -12.73
CA PHE A 3 -5.66 12.74 -11.28
C PHE A 3 -5.88 14.21 -10.95
N ARG A 4 -7.11 14.61 -10.62
CA ARG A 4 -7.32 15.95 -10.04
C ARG A 4 -6.72 15.91 -8.64
N SER A 5 -5.54 16.51 -8.53
CA SER A 5 -4.89 16.83 -7.26
C SER A 5 -5.93 17.47 -6.34
N GLY A 6 -6.18 16.85 -5.19
CA GLY A 6 -6.76 17.56 -4.07
C GLY A 6 -5.81 18.71 -3.74
N GLU A 7 -6.31 19.93 -3.94
CA GLU A 7 -5.61 21.18 -3.69
C GLU A 7 -5.12 21.23 -2.23
N ASP A 8 -3.84 21.57 -2.04
CA ASP A 8 -3.11 21.54 -0.77
C ASP A 8 -3.82 22.34 0.34
N GLY A 9 -4.52 21.66 1.25
CA GLY A 9 -5.04 22.20 2.52
C GLY A 9 -4.19 21.82 3.74
N GLY A 10 -2.95 21.41 3.51
CA GLY A 10 -2.03 20.83 4.49
C GLY A 10 -1.65 19.43 4.04
N ARG A 11 -0.40 19.23 3.61
CA ARG A 11 0.19 17.96 3.16
C ARG A 11 0.16 16.90 4.25
N ALA A 12 -1.02 16.39 4.59
CA ALA A 12 -1.15 15.14 5.29
C ALA A 12 -0.66 14.08 4.31
N GLN A 13 0.58 13.64 4.51
CA GLN A 13 1.09 12.46 3.84
C GLN A 13 0.05 11.35 4.02
N ASP A 14 -0.42 10.76 2.93
CA ASP A 14 -1.30 9.61 2.99
C ASP A 14 -0.50 8.46 3.62
N LYS A 15 -0.83 8.12 4.87
CA LYS A 15 -0.08 7.17 5.69
C LYS A 15 -0.93 5.93 5.87
N VAL A 16 -0.35 4.79 5.53
CA VAL A 16 -0.93 3.48 5.80
C VAL A 16 -0.30 2.93 7.07
N LEU A 17 -1.15 2.53 8.02
CA LEU A 17 -0.70 1.81 9.21
C LEU A 17 -0.53 0.33 8.88
N VAL A 18 0.63 -0.22 9.22
CA VAL A 18 0.93 -1.64 9.00
C VAL A 18 1.37 -2.29 10.31
N SER A 19 0.97 -3.54 10.50
CA SER A 19 1.33 -4.36 11.65
C SER A 19 2.38 -5.39 11.26
N ARG A 20 3.31 -5.67 12.16
CA ARG A 20 4.29 -6.74 11.98
C ARG A 20 3.57 -8.09 11.96
N THR A 21 3.87 -8.89 10.95
CA THR A 21 3.38 -10.27 10.82
C THR A 21 4.37 -11.27 11.41
N SER A 22 4.02 -12.55 11.45
CA SER A 22 4.93 -13.65 11.82
C SER A 22 5.89 -14.08 10.70
N GLN A 23 5.80 -13.47 9.50
CA GLN A 23 6.58 -13.88 8.33
C GLN A 23 7.88 -13.06 8.19
N ALA A 24 8.89 -13.68 7.57
CA ALA A 24 10.09 -13.01 7.07
C ALA A 24 10.03 -12.92 5.54
N GLY A 25 10.52 -11.80 5.00
CA GLY A 25 10.58 -11.55 3.56
C GLY A 25 11.79 -12.20 2.91
N PRO A 26 11.95 -12.04 1.58
CA PRO A 26 13.07 -12.60 0.83
C PRO A 26 14.48 -12.17 1.31
N GLY A 27 14.60 -10.99 1.92
CA GLY A 27 15.84 -10.53 2.56
C GLY A 27 16.06 -11.05 3.99
N GLY A 28 15.11 -11.83 4.53
CA GLY A 28 15.15 -12.34 5.90
C GLY A 28 14.63 -11.35 6.95
N HIS A 29 14.12 -10.19 6.55
CA HIS A 29 13.60 -9.17 7.48
C HIS A 29 12.09 -9.33 7.74
N PRO A 30 11.55 -8.75 8.82
CA PRO A 30 10.13 -8.89 9.15
C PRO A 30 9.20 -8.31 8.07
N VAL A 31 8.10 -9.01 7.81
CA VAL A 31 7.03 -8.54 6.92
C VAL A 31 5.96 -7.81 7.72
N TYR A 32 5.55 -6.66 7.21
CA TYR A 32 4.47 -5.84 7.72
C TYR A 32 3.31 -5.86 6.73
N ALA A 33 2.09 -5.84 7.24
CA ALA A 33 0.88 -5.77 6.42
C ALA A 33 -0.14 -4.82 7.04
N ASP A 34 -0.90 -4.14 6.20
CA ASP A 34 -2.10 -3.45 6.66
C ASP A 34 -3.22 -4.46 6.94
N GLU A 35 -4.33 -4.00 7.51
CA GLU A 35 -5.45 -4.86 7.89
C GLU A 35 -6.09 -5.59 6.70
N THR A 36 -6.03 -5.01 5.50
CA THR A 36 -6.58 -5.62 4.28
C THR A 36 -5.64 -6.65 3.65
N GLY A 37 -4.35 -6.62 4.00
CA GLY A 37 -3.32 -7.45 3.37
C GLY A 37 -2.95 -7.03 1.95
N ILE A 38 -3.49 -5.93 1.45
CA ILE A 38 -3.16 -5.33 0.15
C ILE A 38 -1.73 -4.81 0.19
N ILE A 39 -1.40 -4.05 1.23
CA ILE A 39 -0.07 -3.52 1.47
C ILE A 39 0.68 -4.58 2.26
N ARG A 40 1.73 -5.13 1.65
CA ARG A 40 2.71 -5.98 2.34
C ARG A 40 4.11 -5.48 2.01
N ALA A 41 4.94 -5.31 3.04
CA ALA A 41 6.30 -4.85 2.87
C ALA A 41 7.27 -5.57 3.81
N GLU A 42 8.44 -5.92 3.30
CA GLU A 42 9.59 -6.27 4.10
C GLU A 42 10.33 -4.97 4.49
N ILE A 43 10.63 -4.79 5.78
CA ILE A 43 11.35 -3.61 6.29
C ILE A 43 12.60 -4.05 7.03
N SER A 44 13.78 -3.60 6.60
CA SER A 44 15.05 -3.92 7.24
C SER A 44 15.30 -3.10 8.51
N ASP A 45 16.26 -3.53 9.31
CA ASP A 45 16.76 -2.79 10.47
C ASP A 45 17.45 -1.48 10.08
N GLN A 46 17.88 -1.35 8.83
CA GLN A 46 18.43 -0.12 8.23
C GLN A 46 17.34 0.82 7.68
N GLY A 47 16.07 0.42 7.76
CA GLY A 47 14.94 1.21 7.27
C GLY A 47 14.70 1.11 5.77
N GLU A 48 15.32 0.15 5.08
CA GLU A 48 14.99 -0.14 3.68
C GLU A 48 13.62 -0.81 3.60
N VAL A 49 12.80 -0.41 2.63
CA VAL A 49 11.45 -0.93 2.44
C VAL A 49 11.36 -1.61 1.09
N ARG A 50 10.90 -2.87 1.08
CA ARG A 50 10.63 -3.65 -0.13
C ARG A 50 9.16 -4.09 -0.14
N MET A 51 8.40 -3.60 -1.11
CA MET A 51 7.02 -4.05 -1.32
C MET A 51 6.99 -5.52 -1.76
N LEU A 52 6.08 -6.30 -1.19
CA LEU A 52 5.83 -7.69 -1.53
C LEU A 52 4.51 -7.79 -2.28
N ALA A 53 4.48 -8.59 -3.35
CA ALA A 53 3.24 -8.84 -4.07
C ALA A 53 2.25 -9.57 -3.14
N SER A 54 1.14 -8.91 -2.81
CA SER A 54 -0.05 -9.55 -2.28
C SER A 54 -0.73 -10.26 -3.46
N GLY A 55 -0.42 -11.54 -3.67
CA GLY A 55 -0.87 -12.29 -4.86
C GLY A 55 -2.40 -12.45 -5.04
N GLY A 56 -3.23 -11.71 -4.31
CA GLY A 56 -4.68 -11.69 -4.42
C GLY A 56 -5.16 -10.45 -5.15
N GLN A 57 -5.84 -10.69 -6.27
CA GLN A 57 -6.83 -9.82 -6.90
C GLN A 57 -7.34 -8.75 -5.91
N GLN A 58 -6.98 -7.49 -6.16
CA GLN A 58 -7.64 -6.36 -5.52
C GLN A 58 -9.12 -6.52 -5.90
N ASP A 59 -9.96 -6.98 -4.97
CA ASP A 59 -11.41 -6.98 -5.12
C ASP A 59 -11.92 -5.74 -4.39
N PRO A 60 -11.85 -4.54 -5.01
CA PRO A 60 -12.38 -3.36 -4.39
C PRO A 60 -13.86 -3.60 -4.12
N GLU A 61 -14.31 -3.39 -2.87
CA GLU A 61 -15.72 -3.59 -2.46
C GLU A 61 -16.72 -2.87 -3.38
N TYR A 62 -16.26 -1.84 -4.11
CA TYR A 62 -17.03 -1.14 -5.13
C TYR A 62 -16.27 -1.07 -6.45
N PRO A 63 -16.86 -1.57 -7.56
CA PRO A 63 -16.28 -1.37 -8.89
C PRO A 63 -16.30 0.13 -9.23
N VAL A 64 -15.12 0.70 -9.47
CA VAL A 64 -14.99 2.09 -9.94
C VAL A 64 -15.10 2.16 -11.45
N VAL A 65 -16.00 2.98 -11.97
CA VAL A 65 -16.13 3.23 -13.42
C VAL A 65 -15.23 4.39 -13.82
N ALA A 66 -14.32 4.15 -14.76
CA ALA A 66 -13.52 5.21 -15.36
C ALA A 66 -14.42 6.12 -16.22
N ARG A 67 -14.58 7.40 -15.82
CA ARG A 67 -15.23 8.40 -16.68
C ARG A 67 -14.21 8.95 -17.68
N ARG A 68 -14.59 9.03 -18.95
CA ARG A 68 -13.76 9.73 -19.97
C ARG A 68 -13.79 11.24 -19.66
N PRO A 69 -12.65 11.94 -19.73
CA PRO A 69 -12.65 13.39 -19.71
C PRO A 69 -13.36 13.89 -20.99
N GLU A 70 -14.33 14.78 -20.80
CA GLU A 70 -14.97 15.59 -21.85
C GLU A 70 -14.06 16.73 -22.31
#